data_AF-W4M350-F1
#
_entry.id   AF-W4M350-F1
#
_cell.length_a   1.000
_cell.length_b   1.000
_cell.length_c   1.000
_cell.angle_alpha   90.00
_cell.angle_beta   90.00
_cell.angle_gamma   90.00
#
_symmetry.space_group_name_H-M   'P 1'
#
loop_
_entity.id
_entity.type
_entity.pdbx_description
1 polymer ?
#
loop_
_entity_poly.entity_id
_entity_poly.type
_entity_poly.pdbx_seq_one_letter_code
_entity_poly.pdbx_strand_id
1 'polypeptide(L)'
;MIAHALALIRNQVFGGDINPDRTAVLALYHDASEVLTGDLPTPVKYFSPDIKQAYDDLEAAATQKLLSMLPDALQKTYEAFFLPDDSDREHAELVKAADKLCAYLKCVEEMGTGNREFAQAEQTLRVSVDQLDLPEVQYFMTTFMPSFRLTLDELR
;
A
#
# COMPACT_ATOMS: atom_id res chain seq x y z
N MET A 1 3.09 7.90 2.33
CA MET A 1 3.71 8.20 3.64
C MET A 1 4.22 6.95 4.34
N ILE A 2 3.38 5.94 4.61
CA ILE A 2 3.80 4.72 5.32
C ILE A 2 4.91 3.97 4.59
N ALA A 3 4.82 3.79 3.27
CA ALA A 3 5.86 3.13 2.48
C ALA A 3 7.23 3.81 2.62
N HIS A 4 7.25 5.14 2.60
CA HIS A 4 8.45 5.94 2.85
C HIS A 4 8.99 5.74 4.28
N ALA A 5 8.10 5.72 5.29
CA ALA A 5 8.49 5.47 6.68
C ALA A 5 9.09 4.06 6.84
N LEU A 6 8.52 3.03 6.21
CA LEU A 6 9.07 1.67 6.21
C LEU A 6 10.47 1.63 5.57
N ALA A 7 10.66 2.33 4.44
CA ALA A 7 11.97 2.44 3.80
C ALA A 7 13.01 3.13 4.71
N LEU A 8 12.62 4.20 5.40
CA LEU A 8 13.48 4.85 6.39
C LEU A 8 13.81 3.93 7.57
N ILE A 9 12.83 3.19 8.10
CA ILE A 9 13.06 2.25 9.20
C ILE A 9 14.02 1.14 8.75
N ARG A 10 13.83 0.58 7.56
CA ARG A 10 14.72 -0.43 6.96
C ARG A 10 16.16 0.08 6.94
N ASN A 11 16.39 1.31 6.49
CA ASN A 11 17.74 1.88 6.41
C ASN A 11 18.31 2.24 7.79
N GLN A 12 17.56 2.97 8.61
CA GLN A 12 18.08 3.60 9.82
C GLN A 12 18.12 2.65 11.02
N VAL A 13 17.21 1.68 11.10
CA VAL A 13 17.09 0.75 12.23
C VAL A 13 17.70 -0.61 11.91
N PHE A 14 17.56 -1.07 10.66
CA PHE A 14 17.98 -2.41 10.24
C PHE A 14 19.17 -2.45 9.27
N GLY A 15 19.74 -1.29 8.92
CA GLY A 15 20.95 -1.19 8.11
C GLY A 15 20.76 -1.57 6.63
N GLY A 16 19.54 -1.51 6.12
CA GLY A 16 19.26 -1.69 4.69
C GLY A 16 19.72 -0.51 3.82
N ASP A 17 19.60 -0.68 2.51
CA ASP A 17 19.96 0.31 1.50
C ASP A 17 18.90 0.37 0.40
N ILE A 18 17.77 1.02 0.71
CA ILE A 18 16.70 1.26 -0.26
C ILE A 18 16.44 2.76 -0.40
N ASN A 19 16.05 3.23 -1.59
CA ASN A 19 15.72 4.63 -1.80
C ASN A 19 14.30 4.94 -1.25
N PRO A 20 14.17 5.74 -0.17
CA PRO A 20 12.86 6.05 0.41
C PRO A 20 11.99 6.88 -0.52
N ASP A 21 12.58 7.81 -1.28
CA ASP A 21 11.85 8.68 -2.21
C ASP A 21 11.27 7.87 -3.37
N ARG A 22 12.06 6.94 -3.94
CA ARG A 22 11.57 6.02 -4.97
C ARG A 22 10.41 5.18 -4.43
N THR A 23 10.53 4.66 -3.21
CA THR A 23 9.47 3.89 -2.54
C THR A 23 8.21 4.74 -2.37
N ALA A 24 8.36 6.01 -1.99
CA ALA A 24 7.25 6.94 -1.81
C ALA A 24 6.52 7.24 -3.12
N VAL A 25 7.27 7.46 -4.19
CA VAL A 25 6.68 7.77 -5.50
C VAL A 25 6.00 6.52 -6.09
N LEU A 26 6.59 5.33 -5.96
CA LEU A 26 5.90 4.09 -6.35
C LEU A 26 4.60 3.88 -5.57
N ALA A 27 4.62 4.15 -4.26
CA ALA A 27 3.39 4.11 -3.45
C ALA A 27 2.34 5.14 -3.90
N LEU A 28 2.74 6.28 -4.45
CA LEU A 28 1.80 7.30 -4.95
C LEU A 28 1.02 6.81 -6.18
N TYR A 29 1.65 5.99 -7.03
CA TYR A 29 1.06 5.52 -8.28
C TYR A 29 0.51 4.09 -8.23
N HIS A 30 0.64 3.38 -7.11
CA HIS A 30 0.30 1.95 -7.04
C HIS A 30 -1.16 1.62 -7.40
N ASP A 31 -2.10 2.51 -7.08
CA ASP A 31 -3.54 2.39 -7.40
C ASP A 31 -3.98 3.35 -8.52
N ALA A 32 -3.05 3.88 -9.31
CA ALA A 32 -3.40 4.89 -10.33
C ALA A 32 -4.39 4.36 -11.37
N SER A 33 -4.33 3.06 -11.71
CA SER A 33 -5.25 2.37 -12.60
C SER A 33 -6.71 2.42 -12.13
N GLU A 34 -6.95 2.55 -10.82
CA GLU A 34 -8.29 2.58 -10.22
C GLU A 34 -9.11 3.81 -10.63
N VAL A 35 -8.45 4.85 -11.16
CA VAL A 35 -9.14 5.98 -11.80
C VAL A 35 -10.02 5.51 -12.98
N LEU A 36 -9.62 4.44 -13.67
CA LEU A 36 -10.39 3.87 -14.79
C LEU A 36 -11.18 2.62 -14.40
N THR A 37 -10.64 1.77 -13.54
CA THR A 37 -11.29 0.49 -13.17
C THR A 37 -12.31 0.65 -12.05
N GLY A 38 -12.18 1.70 -11.24
CA GLY A 38 -12.77 1.77 -9.89
C GLY A 38 -12.04 0.84 -8.92
N ASP A 39 -12.14 1.16 -7.62
CA ASP A 39 -11.70 0.25 -6.56
C ASP A 39 -12.62 -0.98 -6.52
N LEU A 40 -12.00 -2.16 -6.42
CA LEU A 40 -12.72 -3.42 -6.30
C LEU A 40 -12.47 -4.03 -4.91
N PRO A 41 -13.53 -4.27 -4.12
CA PRO A 41 -13.38 -4.87 -2.80
C PRO A 41 -12.60 -6.19 -2.85
N THR A 42 -11.66 -6.37 -1.92
CA THR A 42 -10.81 -7.56 -1.81
C THR A 42 -11.58 -8.90 -1.92
N PRO A 43 -12.74 -9.09 -1.26
CA PRO A 43 -13.48 -10.36 -1.37
C PRO A 43 -13.95 -10.67 -2.81
N VAL A 44 -14.17 -9.65 -3.63
CA VAL A 44 -14.55 -9.80 -5.04
C VAL A 44 -13.31 -10.09 -5.90
N LYS A 45 -12.21 -9.36 -5.69
CA LYS A 45 -10.92 -9.55 -6.42
C LYS A 45 -10.39 -10.99 -6.30
N TYR A 46 -10.63 -11.65 -5.17
CA TYR A 46 -10.16 -13.02 -4.88
C TYR A 46 -11.27 -14.08 -4.90
N PHE A 47 -12.44 -13.79 -5.47
CA PHE A 47 -13.57 -14.73 -5.47
C PHE A 47 -13.26 -16.05 -6.21
N SER A 48 -12.54 -15.98 -7.34
CA SER A 48 -12.04 -17.15 -8.06
C SER A 48 -10.73 -16.83 -8.81
N PRO A 49 -9.94 -17.84 -9.19
CA PRO A 49 -8.74 -17.62 -10.02
C PRO A 49 -9.04 -16.91 -11.34
N ASP A 50 -10.18 -17.22 -11.97
CA ASP A 50 -10.59 -16.62 -13.24
C ASP A 50 -10.94 -15.14 -13.07
N ILE A 51 -11.64 -14.78 -12.00
CA ILE A 51 -11.96 -13.38 -11.69
C ILE A 51 -10.69 -12.60 -11.38
N LYS A 52 -9.78 -13.19 -10.58
CA LYS A 52 -8.50 -12.57 -10.28
C LYS A 52 -7.71 -12.28 -11.56
N GLN A 53 -7.59 -13.26 -12.46
CA GLN A 53 -6.86 -13.07 -13.72
C GLN A 53 -7.52 -12.00 -14.60
N ALA A 54 -8.85 -12.04 -14.76
CA ALA A 54 -9.57 -11.05 -15.55
C ALA A 54 -9.38 -9.62 -14.99
N TYR A 55 -9.29 -9.50 -13.67
CA TYR A 55 -9.04 -8.22 -13.01
C TYR A 55 -7.58 -7.76 -13.17
N ASP A 56 -6.61 -8.66 -13.01
CA ASP A 56 -5.19 -8.36 -13.27
C ASP A 56 -4.99 -7.87 -14.73
N ASP A 57 -5.67 -8.50 -15.70
CA ASP A 57 -5.65 -8.08 -17.11
C ASP A 57 -6.30 -6.70 -17.31
N LEU A 58 -7.40 -6.42 -16.59
CA LEU A 58 -8.07 -5.12 -16.62
C LEU A 58 -7.20 -4.01 -16.03
N GLU A 59 -6.56 -4.25 -14.88
CA GLU A 59 -5.62 -3.30 -14.26
C GLU A 59 -4.45 -3.00 -15.21
N ALA A 60 -3.89 -4.02 -15.86
CA ALA A 60 -2.82 -3.85 -16.84
C ALA A 60 -3.27 -3.00 -18.04
N ALA A 61 -4.46 -3.27 -18.59
CA ALA A 61 -5.02 -2.48 -19.69
C ALA A 61 -5.30 -1.03 -19.28
N ALA A 62 -5.82 -0.81 -18.06
CA ALA A 62 -6.06 0.53 -17.51
C ALA A 62 -4.76 1.31 -17.32
N THR A 63 -3.73 0.65 -16.82
CA THR A 63 -2.37 1.20 -16.65
C THR A 63 -1.79 1.68 -17.99
N GLN A 64 -1.83 0.82 -19.01
CA GLN A 64 -1.40 1.18 -20.37
C GLN A 64 -2.22 2.33 -20.95
N LYS A 65 -3.54 2.33 -20.70
CA LYS A 65 -4.43 3.39 -21.16
C LYS A 65 -4.07 4.72 -20.52
N LEU A 66 -3.82 4.78 -19.22
CA LEU A 66 -3.40 5.99 -18.52
C LEU A 66 -2.06 6.51 -19.04
N LEU A 67 -1.07 5.64 -19.24
CA LEU A 67 0.21 6.02 -19.84
C LEU A 67 0.01 6.64 -21.23
N SER A 68 -0.82 6.04 -22.08
CA SER A 68 -1.11 6.56 -23.43
C SER A 68 -1.83 7.91 -23.46
N MET A 69 -2.44 8.32 -22.34
CA MET A 69 -3.11 9.63 -22.22
C MET A 69 -2.13 10.76 -21.88
N LEU A 70 -0.91 10.43 -21.45
CA LEU A 70 0.10 11.42 -21.12
C LEU A 70 0.73 12.00 -22.40
N PRO A 71 1.18 13.27 -22.38
CA PRO A 71 2.01 13.82 -23.45
C PRO A 71 3.25 12.97 -23.69
N ASP A 72 3.64 12.77 -24.95
CA ASP A 72 4.77 11.92 -25.35
C ASP A 72 6.07 12.23 -24.59
N ALA A 73 6.34 13.51 -24.30
CA ALA A 73 7.52 13.96 -23.57
C ALA A 73 7.57 13.45 -22.11
N LEU A 74 6.43 13.04 -21.54
CA LEU A 74 6.31 12.58 -20.16
C LEU A 74 6.11 11.06 -20.06
N GLN A 75 5.59 10.40 -21.09
CA GLN A 75 5.24 8.97 -21.05
C GLN A 75 6.37 8.10 -20.49
N LYS A 76 7.59 8.24 -21.02
CA LYS A 76 8.75 7.47 -20.58
C LYS A 76 9.11 7.68 -19.10
N THR A 77 8.93 8.88 -18.58
CA THR A 77 9.20 9.17 -17.16
C THR A 77 8.15 8.52 -16.27
N TYR A 78 6.89 8.53 -16.69
CA TYR A 78 5.79 7.91 -15.93
C TYR A 78 5.76 6.38 -16.06
N GLU A 79 6.24 5.84 -17.18
CA GLU A 79 6.31 4.39 -17.41
C GLU A 79 7.00 3.67 -16.25
N ALA A 80 8.12 4.23 -15.75
CA ALA A 80 8.85 3.68 -14.62
C ALA A 80 8.05 3.65 -13.30
N PHE A 81 6.94 4.39 -13.17
CA PHE A 81 6.08 4.36 -11.97
C PHE A 81 4.84 3.48 -12.16
N PHE A 82 4.32 3.41 -13.38
CA PHE A 82 3.15 2.60 -13.73
C PHE A 82 3.53 1.13 -14.01
N LEU A 83 4.75 0.88 -14.48
CA LEU A 83 5.29 -0.43 -14.84
C LEU A 83 6.65 -0.62 -14.14
N PRO A 84 6.66 -0.83 -12.81
CA PRO A 84 7.90 -1.11 -12.09
C PRO A 84 8.54 -2.41 -12.60
N ASP A 85 9.88 -2.43 -12.63
CA ASP A 85 10.67 -3.57 -13.09
C ASP A 85 11.29 -4.36 -11.91
N ASP A 86 12.10 -5.37 -12.23
CA ASP A 86 12.74 -6.24 -11.22
C ASP A 86 13.64 -5.47 -10.23
N SER A 87 14.17 -4.30 -10.61
CA SER A 87 14.97 -3.45 -9.72
C SER A 87 14.13 -2.80 -8.62
N ASP A 88 12.81 -2.68 -8.83
CA ASP A 88 11.87 -2.15 -7.84
C ASP A 88 11.31 -3.23 -6.91
N ARG A 89 11.75 -4.50 -7.00
CA ARG A 89 11.19 -5.60 -6.21
C ARG A 89 11.10 -5.32 -4.71
N GLU A 90 12.17 -4.78 -4.12
CA GLU A 90 12.20 -4.43 -2.70
C GLU A 90 11.30 -3.23 -2.38
N HIS A 91 11.17 -2.29 -3.32
CA HIS A 91 10.28 -1.14 -3.17
C HIS A 91 8.81 -1.62 -3.22
N ALA A 92 8.47 -2.50 -4.16
CA ALA A 92 7.14 -3.07 -4.31
C ALA A 92 6.73 -3.90 -3.08
N GLU A 93 7.67 -4.60 -2.44
CA GLU A 93 7.44 -5.29 -1.17
C GLU A 93 7.02 -4.31 -0.06
N LEU A 94 7.75 -3.20 0.10
CA LEU A 94 7.41 -2.16 1.07
C LEU A 94 6.09 -1.45 0.75
N VAL A 95 5.79 -1.21 -0.53
CA VAL A 95 4.51 -0.62 -0.97
C VAL A 95 3.36 -1.54 -0.60
N LYS A 96 3.45 -2.85 -0.88
CA LYS A 96 2.44 -3.85 -0.50
C LYS A 96 2.25 -3.95 1.02
N ALA A 97 3.34 -3.88 1.78
CA ALA A 97 3.27 -3.87 3.24
C ALA A 97 2.59 -2.58 3.75
N ALA A 98 2.92 -1.44 3.16
CA ALA A 98 2.33 -0.16 3.49
C ALA A 98 0.83 -0.09 3.17
N ASP A 99 0.40 -0.63 2.04
CA ASP A 99 -1.02 -0.72 1.65
C ASP A 99 -1.83 -1.50 2.72
N LYS A 100 -1.36 -2.70 3.10
CA LYS A 100 -1.97 -3.49 4.19
C LYS A 100 -2.01 -2.75 5.52
N LEU A 101 -0.94 -2.04 5.87
CA LEU A 101 -0.90 -1.21 7.08
C LEU A 101 -1.88 -0.04 7.01
N CYS A 102 -2.00 0.64 5.88
CA CYS A 102 -2.99 1.71 5.67
C CYS A 102 -4.41 1.17 5.86
N ALA A 103 -4.74 0.03 5.24
CA ALA A 103 -6.04 -0.61 5.39
C ALA A 103 -6.33 -1.00 6.86
N TYR A 104 -5.33 -1.55 7.57
CA TYR A 104 -5.45 -1.85 9.00
C TYR A 104 -5.68 -0.60 9.84
N LEU A 105 -4.90 0.45 9.62
CA LEU A 105 -5.01 1.73 10.33
C LEU A 105 -6.38 2.37 10.13
N LYS A 106 -6.90 2.33 8.90
CA LYS A 106 -8.26 2.78 8.62
C LYS A 106 -9.30 2.05 9.48
N CYS A 107 -9.16 0.73 9.64
CA CYS A 107 -10.05 -0.04 10.52
C CYS A 107 -9.91 0.38 11.99
N VAL A 108 -8.68 0.64 12.46
CA VAL A 108 -8.44 1.10 13.84
C VAL A 108 -9.09 2.45 14.10
N GLU A 109 -8.96 3.39 13.15
CA GLU A 109 -9.59 4.72 13.23
C GLU A 109 -11.11 4.62 13.24
N GLU A 110 -11.71 3.84 12.33
CA GLU A 110 -13.16 3.62 12.26
C GLU A 110 -13.71 2.95 13.54
N MET A 111 -12.98 1.99 14.10
CA MET A 111 -13.36 1.39 15.39
C MET A 111 -13.27 2.42 16.53
N GLY A 112 -12.29 3.33 16.48
CA GLY A 112 -12.14 4.44 17.42
C GLY A 112 -13.29 5.46 17.37
N THR A 113 -13.91 5.66 16.20
CA THR A 113 -15.11 6.51 16.03
C THR A 113 -16.42 5.77 16.36
N GLY A 114 -16.34 4.48 16.70
CA GLY A 114 -17.49 3.66 17.08
C GLY A 114 -18.13 2.88 15.91
N ASN A 115 -17.54 2.91 14.72
CA ASN A 115 -18.03 2.17 13.56
C ASN A 115 -17.65 0.69 13.62
N ARG A 116 -18.55 -0.13 14.16
CA ARG A 116 -18.31 -1.57 14.39
C ARG A 116 -18.36 -2.43 13.12
N GLU A 117 -18.74 -1.88 11.97
CA GLU A 117 -18.70 -2.61 10.69
C GLU A 117 -17.26 -3.05 10.34
N PHE A 118 -16.26 -2.32 10.83
CA PHE A 118 -14.84 -2.60 10.60
C PHE A 118 -14.25 -3.66 11.54
N ALA A 119 -14.99 -4.17 12.53
CA ALA A 119 -14.43 -5.07 13.55
C ALA A 119 -13.86 -6.38 12.96
N GLN A 120 -14.55 -6.98 11.98
CA GLN A 120 -14.07 -8.21 11.32
C GLN A 120 -12.90 -7.93 10.38
N ALA A 121 -12.93 -6.78 9.68
CA ALA A 121 -11.85 -6.34 8.81
C ALA A 121 -10.57 -6.05 9.61
N GLU A 122 -10.68 -5.37 10.77
CA GLU A 122 -9.57 -5.09 11.67
C GLU A 122 -8.86 -6.40 12.07
N GLN A 123 -9.61 -7.40 12.53
CA GLN A 123 -9.05 -8.69 12.94
C GLN A 123 -8.34 -9.42 11.79
N THR A 124 -8.95 -9.43 10.61
CA THR A 124 -8.40 -10.10 9.43
C THR A 124 -7.12 -9.40 8.95
N LEU A 125 -7.16 -8.07 8.87
CA LEU A 125 -6.01 -7.26 8.46
C LEU A 125 -4.89 -7.31 9.50
N ARG A 126 -5.22 -7.36 10.80
CA ARG A 126 -4.23 -7.54 11.85
C ARG A 126 -3.41 -8.81 11.65
N VAL A 127 -4.09 -9.93 11.41
CA VAL A 127 -3.42 -11.21 11.12
C VAL A 127 -2.58 -11.10 9.85
N SER A 128 -3.10 -10.47 8.78
CA SER A 128 -2.33 -10.28 7.55
C SER A 128 -1.09 -9.40 7.75
N VAL A 129 -1.13 -8.41 8.64
CA VAL A 129 0.00 -7.54 8.96
C VAL A 129 1.02 -8.28 9.81
N ASP A 130 0.57 -9.06 10.80
CA ASP A 130 1.44 -9.86 11.67
C ASP A 130 2.18 -10.97 10.90
N GLN A 131 1.63 -11.43 9.76
CA GLN A 131 2.26 -12.40 8.86
C GLN A 131 3.29 -11.80 7.91
N LEU A 132 3.42 -10.47 7.84
CA LEU A 132 4.47 -9.83 7.04
C LEU A 132 5.81 -10.06 7.72
N ASP A 133 6.68 -10.83 7.07
CA ASP A 133 8.04 -11.13 7.51
C ASP A 133 9.00 -9.96 7.20
N LEU A 134 8.67 -8.78 7.75
CA LEU A 134 9.41 -7.53 7.56
C LEU A 134 9.69 -6.86 8.91
N PRO A 135 10.95 -6.72 9.32
CA PRO A 135 11.29 -6.16 10.63
C PRO A 135 10.86 -4.69 10.76
N GLU A 136 10.88 -3.92 9.67
CA GLU A 136 10.38 -2.54 9.62
C GLU A 136 8.87 -2.43 9.88
N VAL A 137 8.08 -3.42 9.46
CA VAL A 137 6.63 -3.47 9.75
C VAL A 137 6.43 -3.73 11.24
N GLN A 138 7.14 -4.70 11.81
CA GLN A 138 7.05 -5.01 13.25
C GLN A 138 7.50 -3.82 14.12
N TYR A 139 8.57 -3.14 13.70
CA TYR A 139 9.01 -1.90 14.34
C TYR A 139 7.94 -0.81 14.23
N PHE A 140 7.31 -0.65 13.05
CA PHE A 140 6.25 0.33 12.86
C PHE A 140 5.05 0.06 13.77
N MET A 141 4.62 -1.20 13.83
CA MET A 141 3.52 -1.67 14.67
C MET A 141 3.80 -1.46 16.16
N THR A 142 5.05 -1.63 16.60
CA THR A 142 5.41 -1.47 18.01
C THR A 142 5.57 0.01 18.39
N THR A 143 6.10 0.82 17.48
CA THR A 143 6.55 2.19 17.77
C THR A 143 5.49 3.24 17.46
N PHE A 144 4.78 3.13 16.33
CA PHE A 144 3.85 4.16 15.86
C PHE A 144 2.38 3.80 16.06
N MET A 145 2.02 2.51 15.96
CA MET A 145 0.61 2.06 16.07
C MET A 145 -0.11 2.55 17.34
N PRO A 146 0.52 2.57 18.54
CA PRO A 146 -0.17 3.07 19.73
C PRO A 146 -0.70 4.51 19.57
N SER A 147 0.01 5.35 18.82
CA SER A 147 -0.37 6.75 18.58
C SER A 147 -1.62 6.89 17.72
N PHE A 148 -1.93 5.92 16.85
CA PHE A 148 -3.15 5.94 16.02
C PHE A 148 -4.43 5.64 16.81
N ARG A 149 -4.30 5.23 18.08
CA ARG A 149 -5.44 5.04 19.00
C ARG A 149 -5.68 6.26 19.88
N LEU A 150 -4.83 7.28 19.79
CA LEU A 150 -4.96 8.50 20.57
C LEU A 150 -5.94 9.46 19.90
N THR A 151 -6.71 10.16 20.73
CA THR A 151 -7.50 11.32 20.34
C THR A 151 -6.61 12.53 20.10
N LEU A 152 -7.13 13.56 19.43
CA LEU A 152 -6.40 14.81 19.21
C LEU A 152 -5.93 15.47 20.52
N ASP A 153 -6.71 15.35 21.60
CA ASP A 153 -6.35 15.92 22.92
C ASP A 153 -5.22 15.14 23.63
N GLU A 154 -5.03 13.88 23.25
CA GLU A 154 -3.97 12.98 23.74
C GLU A 154 -2.67 13.12 22.93
N LEU A 155 -2.72 13.67 21.71
CA LEU A 155 -1.55 14.06 20.93
C LEU A 155 -0.95 15.37 21.50
N ARG A 156 -0.09 15.23 22.51
CA ARG A 156 0.61 16.35 23.16
C ARG A 156 2.11 16.31 22.92
#